data_AF-A0A314Y4I7-F1
#
_entry.id   AF-A0A314Y4I7-F1
#
_cell.length_a   1.000
_cell.length_b   1.000
_cell.length_c   1.000
_cell.angle_alpha   90.00
_cell.angle_beta   90.00
_cell.angle_gamma   90.00
#
_symmetry.space_group_name_H-M   'P 1'
#
loop_
_entity.id
_entity.type
_entity.pdbx_description
1 polymer ?
#
loop_
_entity_poly.entity_id
_entity_poly.type
_entity_poly.pdbx_seq_one_letter_code
_entity_poly.pdbx_strand_id
1 'polypeptide(L)'
;MVAKELGAEVSDSDFLFFHKAIRKELDALHRSAMAFATGKRTDIRPLLERYHFLRSIYKHHSNAEDEVIFPALDIRVKNVAQTYSLEHKGETNLFDHLFELLNSNAKDDESFLRELASCTGALQTSVSQHMAKEEEQLMT
;
A
#
# COMPACT_ATOMS: atom_id res chain seq x y z
N MET A 1 18.74 12.48 -8.23
CA MET A 1 19.83 13.34 -7.65
C MET A 1 19.44 13.92 -6.29
N VAL A 2 18.66 13.19 -5.47
CA VAL A 2 18.07 13.74 -4.22
C VAL A 2 18.54 12.97 -2.98
N ALA A 3 19.03 11.74 -3.12
CA ALA A 3 19.52 10.91 -2.00
C ALA A 3 20.91 11.25 -1.45
N LYS A 4 21.62 12.26 -1.97
CA LYS A 4 23.05 12.45 -1.64
C LYS A 4 23.36 13.39 -0.46
N GLU A 5 22.38 14.05 0.15
CA GLU A 5 22.64 15.08 1.19
C GLU A 5 22.07 14.79 2.59
N LEU A 6 21.60 13.57 2.89
CA LEU A 6 20.93 13.28 4.18
C LEU A 6 21.61 12.24 5.08
N GLY A 7 22.83 11.80 4.79
CA GLY A 7 23.61 10.96 5.72
C GLY A 7 23.01 9.58 6.05
N ALA A 8 21.88 9.22 5.43
CA ALA A 8 21.37 7.87 5.27
C ALA A 8 21.35 7.60 3.75
N GLU A 9 22.27 6.75 3.28
CA GLU A 9 22.29 6.31 1.89
C GLU A 9 21.13 5.34 1.64
N VAL A 10 19.89 5.83 1.56
CA VAL A 10 18.85 5.12 0.81
C VAL A 10 19.16 5.41 -0.64
N SER A 11 19.71 4.44 -1.36
CA SER A 11 19.98 4.64 -2.77
C SER A 11 18.67 4.80 -3.54
N ASP A 12 18.66 5.58 -4.62
CA ASP A 12 17.51 5.66 -5.55
C ASP A 12 17.05 4.24 -5.99
N SER A 13 17.96 3.24 -5.97
CA SER A 13 17.63 1.84 -6.20
C SER A 13 16.87 1.14 -5.07
N ASP A 14 17.10 1.50 -3.81
CA ASP A 14 16.42 0.89 -2.67
C ASP A 14 14.96 1.36 -2.59
N PHE A 15 14.72 2.65 -2.79
CA PHE A 15 13.36 3.22 -2.83
C PHE A 15 12.50 2.52 -3.89
N LEU A 16 13.00 2.45 -5.13
CA LEU A 16 12.32 1.78 -6.22
C LEU A 16 12.17 0.27 -5.99
N PHE A 17 13.12 -0.36 -5.29
CA PHE A 17 13.03 -1.77 -4.94
C PHE A 17 11.86 -2.04 -3.99
N PHE A 18 11.68 -1.22 -2.94
CA PHE A 18 10.55 -1.35 -2.03
C PHE A 18 9.21 -1.11 -2.74
N HIS A 19 9.13 -0.11 -3.62
CA HIS A 19 7.91 0.13 -4.40
C HIS A 19 7.54 -1.06 -5.27
N LYS A 20 8.52 -1.65 -5.98
CA LYS A 20 8.30 -2.86 -6.78
C LYS A 20 7.84 -4.04 -5.92
N ALA A 21 8.42 -4.22 -4.74
CA ALA A 21 8.04 -5.29 -3.83
C ALA A 21 6.59 -5.12 -3.32
N ILE A 22 6.23 -3.90 -2.88
CA ILE A 22 4.88 -3.59 -2.39
C ILE A 22 3.84 -3.77 -3.50
N ARG A 23 4.08 -3.21 -4.70
CA ARG A 23 3.17 -3.39 -5.86
C ARG A 23 2.97 -4.86 -6.24
N LYS A 24 4.05 -5.66 -6.22
CA LYS A 24 3.96 -7.10 -6.49
C LYS A 24 3.11 -7.82 -5.45
N GLU A 25 3.23 -7.44 -4.18
CA GLU A 25 2.45 -8.07 -3.12
C GLU A 25 0.99 -7.61 -3.10
N LEU A 26 0.69 -6.35 -3.44
CA LEU A 26 -0.67 -5.84 -3.70
C LEU A 26 -1.37 -6.63 -4.82
N ASP A 27 -0.67 -6.82 -5.93
CA ASP A 27 -1.16 -7.57 -7.09
C ASP A 27 -1.42 -9.05 -6.74
N ALA A 28 -0.54 -9.66 -5.95
CA ALA A 28 -0.76 -11.02 -5.46
C ALA A 28 -1.92 -11.10 -4.45
N LEU A 29 -2.08 -10.14 -3.55
CA LEU A 29 -3.21 -10.05 -2.61
C LEU A 29 -4.54 -9.91 -3.37
N HIS A 30 -4.62 -9.00 -4.35
CA HIS A 30 -5.83 -8.79 -5.14
C HIS A 30 -6.19 -10.03 -5.96
N ARG A 31 -5.22 -10.69 -6.61
CA ARG A 31 -5.48 -11.96 -7.30
C ARG A 31 -5.98 -13.05 -6.36
N SER A 32 -5.41 -13.17 -5.17
CA SER A 32 -5.90 -14.12 -4.17
C SER A 32 -7.34 -13.81 -3.74
N ALA A 33 -7.69 -12.53 -3.60
CA ALA A 33 -9.05 -12.10 -3.26
C ALA A 33 -10.04 -12.41 -4.37
N MET A 34 -9.68 -12.14 -5.62
CA MET A 34 -10.47 -12.51 -6.80
C MET A 34 -10.68 -14.02 -6.89
N ALA A 35 -9.61 -14.80 -6.73
CA ALA A 35 -9.69 -16.26 -6.75
C ALA A 35 -10.58 -16.82 -5.63
N PHE A 36 -10.54 -16.21 -4.44
CA PHE A 36 -11.44 -16.55 -3.35
C PHE A 36 -12.90 -16.19 -3.68
N ALA A 37 -13.14 -15.00 -4.24
CA ALA A 37 -14.47 -14.49 -4.58
C ALA A 37 -15.15 -15.28 -5.71
N THR A 38 -14.39 -15.76 -6.70
CA THR A 38 -14.94 -16.46 -7.88
C THR A 38 -14.78 -17.98 -7.82
N GLY A 39 -14.01 -18.50 -6.86
CA GLY A 39 -13.65 -19.91 -6.76
C GLY A 39 -14.43 -20.70 -5.70
N LYS A 40 -13.98 -21.92 -5.43
CA LYS A 40 -14.45 -22.69 -4.27
C LYS A 40 -13.87 -22.08 -3.00
N ARG A 41 -14.75 -21.46 -2.21
CA ARG A 41 -14.47 -20.80 -0.92
C ARG A 41 -13.96 -21.83 0.08
N THR A 42 -12.64 -21.97 0.16
CA THR A 42 -11.99 -23.00 0.97
C THR A 42 -11.50 -22.40 2.28
N ASP A 43 -10.46 -21.58 2.22
CA ASP A 43 -9.80 -21.02 3.39
C ASP A 43 -9.36 -19.58 3.12
N ILE A 44 -9.77 -18.68 4.01
CA ILE A 44 -9.42 -17.25 3.93
C ILE A 44 -8.10 -16.93 4.65
N ARG A 45 -7.57 -17.85 5.49
CA ARG A 45 -6.35 -17.62 6.27
C ARG A 45 -5.14 -17.21 5.42
N PRO A 46 -4.86 -17.81 4.24
CA PRO A 46 -3.75 -17.36 3.40
C PRO A 46 -3.89 -15.90 2.96
N LEU A 47 -5.13 -15.43 2.78
CA LEU A 47 -5.39 -14.05 2.39
C LEU A 47 -5.19 -13.08 3.56
N LEU A 48 -5.57 -13.50 4.77
CA LEU A 48 -5.31 -12.76 6.02
C LEU A 48 -3.80 -12.67 6.32
N GLU A 49 -3.03 -13.74 6.09
CA GLU A 49 -1.57 -13.72 6.24
C GLU A 49 -0.90 -12.75 5.27
N ARG A 50 -1.31 -12.77 3.99
CA ARG A 50 -0.85 -11.81 2.97
C ARG A 50 -1.21 -10.37 3.33
N TYR A 51 -2.43 -10.15 3.82
CA TYR A 51 -2.85 -8.86 4.35
C TYR A 51 -1.92 -8.37 5.46
N HIS A 52 -1.66 -9.19 6.48
CA HIS A 52 -0.82 -8.79 7.61
C HIS A 52 0.61 -8.47 7.19
N PHE A 53 1.19 -9.30 6.32
CA PHE A 53 2.51 -9.06 5.76
C PHE A 53 2.55 -7.72 5.01
N LEU A 54 1.65 -7.50 4.06
CA LEU A 54 1.60 -6.28 3.27
C LEU A 54 1.34 -5.05 4.14
N ARG A 55 0.39 -5.12 5.08
CA ARG A 55 0.07 -4.00 5.99
C ARG A 55 1.28 -3.61 6.83
N SER A 56 2.05 -4.58 7.30
CA SER A 56 3.27 -4.32 8.07
C SER A 56 4.31 -3.60 7.23
N ILE A 57 4.57 -4.08 6.00
CA ILE A 57 5.56 -3.47 5.10
C ILE A 57 5.12 -2.06 4.70
N TYR A 58 3.88 -1.90 4.26
CA TYR A 58 3.36 -0.60 3.84
C TYR A 58 3.38 0.42 4.99
N LYS A 59 2.98 0.04 6.21
CA LYS A 59 3.03 0.93 7.38
C LYS A 59 4.46 1.40 7.68
N HIS A 60 5.46 0.53 7.58
CA HIS A 60 6.85 0.93 7.80
C HIS A 60 7.35 1.87 6.70
N HIS A 61 6.95 1.61 5.45
CA HIS A 61 7.28 2.45 4.31
C HIS A 61 6.68 3.86 4.44
N SER A 62 5.36 3.98 4.63
CA SER A 62 4.69 5.28 4.72
C SER A 62 5.15 6.09 5.94
N ASN A 63 5.44 5.41 7.08
CA ASN A 63 6.02 6.07 8.24
C ASN A 63 7.43 6.62 7.97
N ALA A 64 8.28 5.85 7.28
CA ALA A 64 9.63 6.31 6.94
C ALA A 64 9.57 7.53 6.01
N GLU A 65 8.60 7.57 5.12
CA GLU A 65 8.38 8.72 4.25
C GLU A 65 7.90 9.95 5.03
N ASP A 66 6.84 9.81 5.82
CA ASP A 66 6.27 10.90 6.61
C ASP A 66 7.24 11.47 7.65
N GLU A 67 8.06 10.63 8.28
CA GLU A 67 8.95 11.04 9.38
C GLU A 67 10.35 11.44 8.91
N VAL A 68 10.84 10.92 7.78
CA VAL A 68 12.23 11.10 7.35
C VAL A 68 12.34 11.69 5.95
N ILE A 69 11.72 11.07 4.94
CA ILE A 69 11.94 11.46 3.53
C ILE A 69 11.24 12.78 3.21
N PHE A 70 9.94 12.89 3.47
CA PHE A 70 9.14 14.07 3.12
C PHE A 70 9.52 15.33 3.91
N PRO A 71 9.80 15.29 5.23
CA PRO A 71 10.28 16.47 5.94
C PRO A 71 11.57 17.03 5.35
N ALA A 72 12.46 16.17 4.86
CA ALA A 72 13.68 16.61 4.20
C ALA A 72 13.44 17.23 2.81
N LEU A 73 12.36 16.83 2.13
CA LEU A 73 11.93 17.36 0.84
C LEU A 73 11.11 18.66 0.94
N ASP A 74 10.30 18.83 1.98
CA ASP A 74 9.41 19.99 2.18
C ASP A 74 10.20 21.31 2.40
N ILE A 75 11.49 21.21 2.71
CA ILE A 75 12.44 22.34 2.70
C ILE A 75 12.58 22.94 1.29
N ARG A 76 12.40 22.12 0.23
CA ARG A 76 12.63 22.48 -1.18
C ARG A 76 11.33 22.68 -1.96
N VAL A 77 10.29 21.90 -1.70
CA VAL A 77 8.99 22.00 -2.39
C VAL A 77 7.86 22.03 -1.37
N LYS A 78 7.26 23.20 -1.17
CA LYS A 78 6.25 23.42 -0.14
C LYS A 78 4.97 22.61 -0.40
N ASN A 79 4.41 22.05 0.67
CA ASN A 79 3.11 21.36 0.72
C ASN A 79 3.10 19.96 0.09
N VAL A 80 4.25 19.43 -0.31
CA VAL A 80 4.37 18.07 -0.87
C VAL A 80 4.15 17.05 0.25
N ALA A 81 4.81 17.25 1.40
CA ALA A 81 4.68 16.36 2.56
C ALA A 81 3.22 16.21 3.01
N GLN A 82 2.49 17.33 3.14
CA GLN A 82 1.10 17.30 3.59
C GLN A 82 0.19 16.55 2.62
N THR A 83 0.45 16.63 1.32
CA THR A 83 -0.38 15.97 0.29
C THR A 83 -0.20 14.46 0.38
N TYR A 84 1.04 13.98 0.44
CA TYR A 84 1.32 12.54 0.56
C TYR A 84 0.87 11.94 1.89
N SER A 85 1.04 12.64 3.03
CA SER A 85 0.51 12.16 4.31
C SER A 85 -1.03 12.01 4.31
N LEU A 86 -1.75 12.81 3.51
CA LEU A 86 -3.20 12.63 3.34
C LEU A 86 -3.53 11.40 2.49
N GLU A 87 -2.74 11.12 1.44
CA GLU A 87 -2.86 9.89 0.66
C GLU A 87 -2.60 8.65 1.54
N HIS A 88 -1.53 8.66 2.34
CA HIS A 88 -1.22 7.61 3.33
C HIS A 88 -2.38 7.34 4.29
N LYS A 89 -3.04 8.39 4.77
CA LYS A 89 -4.21 8.25 5.64
C LYS A 89 -5.38 7.60 4.91
N GLY A 90 -5.63 7.98 3.65
CA GLY A 90 -6.65 7.36 2.81
C GLY A 90 -6.38 5.87 2.59
N GLU A 91 -5.14 5.51 2.30
CA GLU A 91 -4.68 4.13 2.09
C GLU A 91 -4.74 3.31 3.37
N THR A 92 -4.37 3.90 4.51
CA THR A 92 -4.53 3.30 5.85
C THR A 92 -5.99 2.94 6.13
N ASN A 93 -6.94 3.82 5.79
CA ASN A 93 -8.37 3.53 5.97
C ASN A 93 -8.82 2.35 5.08
N LEU A 94 -8.30 2.24 3.85
CA LEU A 94 -8.58 1.09 2.97
C LEU A 94 -8.04 -0.21 3.57
N PHE A 95 -6.82 -0.19 4.12
CA PHE A 95 -6.27 -1.35 4.83
C PHE A 95 -7.07 -1.71 6.08
N ASP A 96 -7.56 -0.74 6.85
CA ASP A 96 -8.40 -0.98 8.04
C ASP A 96 -9.75 -1.59 7.63
N HIS A 97 -10.38 -1.05 6.59
CA HIS A 97 -11.61 -1.62 6.05
C HIS A 97 -11.42 -3.06 5.55
N LEU A 98 -10.31 -3.34 4.85
CA LEU A 98 -9.97 -4.70 4.43
C LEU A 98 -9.78 -5.64 5.64
N PHE A 99 -9.16 -5.18 6.72
CA PHE A 99 -9.02 -5.98 7.94
C PHE A 99 -10.37 -6.39 8.51
N GLU A 100 -11.31 -5.45 8.62
CA GLU A 100 -12.66 -5.72 9.11
C GLU A 100 -13.39 -6.75 8.23
N LEU A 101 -13.28 -6.61 6.90
CA LEU A 101 -13.84 -7.58 5.96
C LEU A 101 -13.28 -8.99 6.22
N LEU A 102 -11.95 -9.14 6.31
CA LEU A 102 -11.31 -10.44 6.49
C LEU A 102 -11.66 -11.12 7.82
N ASN A 103 -11.92 -10.33 8.86
CA ASN A 103 -12.34 -10.82 10.17
C ASN A 103 -13.85 -11.00 10.31
N SER A 104 -14.64 -10.56 9.34
CA SER A 104 -16.09 -10.73 9.36
C SER A 104 -16.51 -12.21 9.32
N ASN A 105 -17.70 -12.50 9.85
CA ASN A 105 -18.31 -13.83 9.81
C ASN A 105 -19.20 -14.04 8.58
N ALA A 106 -19.39 -13.02 7.73
CA ALA A 106 -20.31 -13.03 6.59
C ALA A 106 -19.68 -13.60 5.31
N LYS A 107 -18.73 -14.54 5.43
CA LYS A 107 -17.84 -14.98 4.34
C LYS A 107 -18.54 -15.70 3.18
N ASP A 108 -19.80 -16.06 3.35
CA ASP A 108 -20.64 -16.69 2.34
C ASP A 108 -21.60 -15.75 1.60
N ASP A 109 -21.69 -14.49 2.03
CA ASP A 109 -22.53 -13.48 1.38
C ASP A 109 -21.89 -12.98 0.07
N GLU A 110 -22.66 -12.94 -1.01
CA GLU A 110 -22.21 -12.35 -2.28
C GLU A 110 -21.83 -10.87 -2.14
N SER A 111 -22.46 -10.16 -1.20
CA SER A 111 -22.09 -8.78 -0.87
C SER A 111 -20.66 -8.68 -0.35
N PHE A 112 -20.29 -9.56 0.58
CA PHE A 112 -18.95 -9.68 1.14
C PHE A 112 -17.90 -9.97 0.06
N LEU A 113 -18.17 -10.89 -0.87
CA LEU A 113 -17.20 -11.26 -1.90
C LEU A 113 -16.95 -10.12 -2.88
N ARG A 114 -18.01 -9.42 -3.29
CA ARG A 114 -17.89 -8.24 -4.15
C ARG A 114 -17.12 -7.12 -3.44
N GLU A 115 -17.38 -6.92 -2.15
CA GLU A 115 -16.71 -5.91 -1.35
C GLU A 115 -15.23 -6.25 -1.13
N LEU A 116 -14.89 -7.51 -0.86
CA LEU A 116 -13.50 -7.98 -0.75
C LEU A 116 -12.70 -7.76 -2.05
N ALA A 117 -13.29 -8.13 -3.19
CA ALA A 117 -12.69 -7.92 -4.51
C ALA A 117 -12.51 -6.43 -4.82
N SER A 118 -13.55 -5.62 -4.55
CA SER A 118 -13.53 -4.18 -4.76
C SER A 118 -12.50 -3.48 -3.87
N CYS A 119 -12.48 -3.81 -2.58
CA CYS A 119 -11.58 -3.21 -1.60
C CYS A 119 -10.11 -3.50 -1.93
N THR A 120 -9.77 -4.75 -2.25
CA THR A 120 -8.39 -5.10 -2.64
C THR A 120 -7.97 -4.45 -3.96
N GLY A 121 -8.88 -4.29 -4.93
CA GLY A 121 -8.61 -3.58 -6.18
C GLY A 121 -8.44 -2.07 -5.99
N ALA A 122 -9.25 -1.45 -5.12
CA ALA A 122 -9.13 -0.05 -4.75
C ALA A 122 -7.79 0.21 -4.04
N LEU A 123 -7.41 -0.67 -3.12
CA LEU A 123 -6.12 -0.60 -2.42
C LEU A 123 -4.93 -0.73 -3.40
N GLN A 124 -4.97 -1.71 -4.30
CA GLN A 124 -3.95 -1.88 -5.35
C GLN A 124 -3.81 -0.62 -6.20
N THR A 125 -4.93 -0.05 -6.63
CA THR A 125 -4.96 1.13 -7.50
C THR A 125 -4.41 2.35 -6.78
N SER A 126 -4.90 2.64 -5.57
CA SER A 126 -4.48 3.80 -4.78
C SER A 126 -2.98 3.78 -4.54
N VAL A 127 -2.47 2.71 -3.93
CA VAL A 127 -1.05 2.64 -3.54
C VAL A 127 -0.14 2.64 -4.76
N SER A 128 -0.53 1.97 -5.86
CA SER A 128 0.29 1.95 -7.08
C SER A 128 0.37 3.33 -7.74
N GLN A 129 -0.73 4.08 -7.74
CA GLN A 129 -0.78 5.45 -8.27
C GLN A 129 -0.02 6.42 -7.38
N HIS A 130 -0.18 6.30 -6.07
CA HIS A 130 0.58 7.07 -5.08
C HIS A 130 2.09 6.91 -5.33
N MET A 131 2.59 5.67 -5.34
CA MET A 131 4.02 5.39 -5.60
C MET A 131 4.51 5.88 -6.97
N ALA A 132 3.64 5.89 -7.98
CA ALA A 132 4.03 6.39 -9.30
C ALA A 132 4.24 7.92 -9.29
N LYS A 133 3.45 8.65 -8.50
CA LYS A 133 3.64 10.09 -8.30
C LYS A 133 4.93 10.38 -7.56
N GLU A 134 5.25 9.60 -6.53
CA GLU A 134 6.52 9.75 -5.80
C GLU A 134 7.73 9.49 -6.71
N GLU A 135 7.70 8.40 -7.49
CA GLU A 135 8.75 8.10 -8.46
C GLU A 135 8.91 9.22 -9.49
N GLU A 136 7.81 9.77 -10.00
CA GLU A 136 7.84 10.90 -10.93
C GLU A 136 8.43 12.16 -10.27
N GLN A 137 8.02 12.51 -9.05
CA GLN A 137 8.44 13.76 -8.40
C GLN A 137 9.83 13.71 -7.75
N LEU A 138 10.27 12.55 -7.30
CA LEU A 138 11.51 12.39 -6.53
C LEU A 138 12.68 11.85 -7.36
N MET A 139 12.39 11.19 -8.49
CA MET A 139 13.41 10.53 -9.32
C MET A 139 13.63 11.19 -10.70
N THR A 140 12.93 12.29 -11.00
CA THR A 140 13.26 13.16 -12.15
C THR A 140 14.15 14.33 -11.75
#